data_AF-A0A8D9L2P0-F1
#
_entry.id   AF-A0A8D9L2P0-F1
#
_cell.length_a   1.000
_cell.length_b   1.000
_cell.length_c   1.000
_cell.angle_alpha   90.00
_cell.angle_beta   90.00
_cell.angle_gamma   90.00
#
_symmetry.space_group_name_H-M   'P 1'
#
loop_
_entity.id
_entity.type
_entity.pdbx_description
1 polymer ?
#
loop_
_entity_poly.entity_id
_entity_poly.type
_entity_poly.pdbx_seq_one_letter_code
_entity_poly.pdbx_strand_id
1 'polypeptide(L)'
;MENELSILISWLISFIGIGVTALLGINIWTSLSIDKRIEVIVKKEVESLKEQNVELRDQLKNYSLAISERSVGDEYMRMGITGDAIFNYLNSLEYSIVAQDKSLISENLDSCLSIIKEFPAIAHCETTMENLENIKEILMQIHDERSYELYSYFVSSSKNENDLSLQESLSKEKNEEGNIR
;
A
#
# COMPACT_ATOMS: atom_id res chain seq x y z
N MET A 1 57.94 -64.91 -22.06
CA MET A 1 58.14 -63.82 -21.09
C MET A 1 57.87 -62.44 -21.68
N GLU A 2 58.49 -62.03 -22.78
CA GLU A 2 58.25 -60.68 -23.36
C GLU A 2 56.79 -60.42 -23.78
N ASN A 3 56.12 -61.43 -24.34
CA ASN A 3 54.73 -61.29 -24.81
C ASN A 3 53.72 -61.15 -23.66
N GLU A 4 53.95 -61.82 -22.53
CA GLU A 4 53.10 -61.71 -21.34
C GLU A 4 53.29 -60.37 -20.60
N LEU A 5 54.54 -59.89 -20.54
CA LEU A 5 54.86 -58.59 -19.96
C LEU A 5 54.22 -57.44 -20.75
N SER A 6 54.27 -57.53 -22.09
CA SER A 6 53.59 -56.62 -23.02
C SER A 6 52.07 -56.55 -22.78
N ILE A 7 51.42 -57.70 -22.65
CA ILE A 7 49.98 -57.80 -22.38
C ILE A 7 49.64 -57.19 -21.02
N LEU A 8 50.42 -57.49 -19.97
CA LEU A 8 50.24 -56.93 -18.63
C LEU A 8 50.36 -55.41 -18.61
N ILE A 9 51.37 -54.86 -19.29
CA ILE A 9 51.57 -53.40 -19.40
C ILE A 9 50.39 -52.76 -20.15
N SER A 10 49.92 -53.38 -21.23
CA SER A 10 48.77 -52.90 -22.00
C SER A 10 47.49 -52.85 -21.16
N TRP A 11 47.23 -53.89 -20.37
CA TRP A 11 46.10 -53.93 -19.44
C TRP A 11 46.22 -52.84 -18.36
N LEU A 12 47.40 -52.65 -17.79
CA LEU A 12 47.63 -51.62 -16.77
C LEU A 12 47.36 -50.21 -17.30
N ILE A 13 47.84 -49.91 -18.51
CA ILE A 13 47.59 -48.62 -19.19
C ILE A 13 46.09 -48.44 -19.45
N SER A 14 45.39 -49.50 -19.86
CA SER A 14 43.95 -49.46 -20.09
C SER A 14 43.16 -49.18 -18.79
N PHE A 15 43.49 -49.87 -17.70
CA PHE A 15 42.85 -49.64 -16.39
C PHE A 15 43.09 -48.23 -15.86
N ILE A 16 44.32 -47.71 -16.00
CA ILE A 16 44.64 -46.32 -15.60
C ILE A 16 43.85 -45.33 -16.46
N GLY A 17 43.79 -45.55 -17.78
CA GLY A 17 43.01 -44.71 -18.69
C GLY A 17 41.53 -44.64 -18.31
N ILE A 18 40.90 -45.79 -18.06
CA ILE A 18 39.49 -45.87 -17.62
C ILE A 18 39.30 -45.15 -16.28
N GLY A 19 40.22 -45.34 -15.32
CA GLY A 19 40.17 -44.68 -14.02
C GLY A 19 40.24 -43.16 -14.11
N VAL A 20 41.15 -42.62 -14.94
CA VAL A 20 41.28 -41.18 -15.17
C VAL A 20 40.04 -40.62 -15.86
N THR A 21 39.51 -41.29 -16.88
CA THR A 21 38.28 -40.85 -17.57
C THR A 21 37.08 -40.83 -16.62
N ALA A 22 36.92 -41.83 -15.76
CA ALA A 22 35.85 -41.87 -14.77
C ALA A 22 35.94 -40.72 -13.75
N LEU A 23 37.14 -40.45 -13.22
CA LEU A 23 37.37 -39.35 -12.28
C LEU A 23 37.10 -37.98 -12.91
N LEU A 24 37.55 -37.76 -14.14
CA LEU A 24 37.26 -36.52 -14.88
C LEU A 24 35.77 -36.36 -15.14
N GLY A 25 35.09 -37.44 -15.54
CA GLY A 25 33.64 -37.44 -15.77
C GLY A 25 32.84 -37.07 -14.51
N ILE A 26 33.21 -37.63 -13.35
CA ILE A 26 32.60 -37.28 -12.06
C ILE A 26 32.82 -35.80 -11.75
N ASN A 27 34.07 -35.30 -11.85
CA ASN A 27 34.39 -33.91 -11.53
C ASN A 27 33.64 -32.91 -12.42
N ILE A 28 33.56 -33.18 -13.73
CA ILE A 28 32.82 -32.35 -14.69
C ILE A 28 31.33 -32.35 -14.34
N TRP A 29 30.77 -33.53 -14.07
CA TRP A 29 29.35 -33.65 -13.70
C TRP A 29 29.04 -32.93 -12.40
N THR A 30 29.88 -33.07 -11.37
CA THR A 30 29.68 -32.38 -10.09
C THR A 30 29.77 -30.87 -10.27
N SER A 31 30.76 -30.35 -11.00
CA SER A 31 30.90 -28.91 -11.27
C SER A 31 29.66 -28.38 -11.98
N LEU A 32 29.25 -29.03 -13.07
CA LEU A 32 28.07 -28.62 -13.84
C LEU A 32 26.78 -28.68 -13.02
N SER A 33 26.67 -29.65 -12.12
CA SER A 33 25.51 -29.78 -11.22
C SER A 33 25.45 -28.65 -10.18
N ILE A 34 26.60 -28.20 -9.68
CA ILE A 34 26.71 -27.08 -8.74
C ILE A 34 26.36 -25.79 -9.47
N ASP A 35 26.92 -25.56 -10.67
CA ASP A 35 26.64 -24.36 -11.47
C ASP A 35 25.14 -24.21 -11.76
N LYS A 36 24.47 -25.31 -12.14
CA LYS A 36 23.01 -25.31 -12.35
C LYS A 36 22.23 -24.98 -11.07
N ARG A 37 22.65 -25.50 -9.91
CA ARG A 37 21.99 -25.21 -8.63
C ARG A 37 22.16 -23.75 -8.25
N ILE A 38 23.35 -23.20 -8.43
CA ILE A 38 23.64 -21.78 -8.18
C ILE A 38 22.78 -20.91 -9.11
N GLU A 39 22.73 -21.23 -10.40
CA GLU A 39 21.92 -20.47 -11.36
C GLU A 39 20.44 -20.40 -10.96
N VAL A 40 19.85 -21.52 -10.52
CA VAL A 40 18.46 -21.56 -10.06
C VAL A 40 18.24 -20.70 -8.82
N ILE A 41 19.14 -20.79 -7.84
CA ILE A 41 19.06 -19.99 -6.60
C ILE A 41 19.17 -18.49 -6.94
N VAL A 42 20.15 -18.12 -7.77
CA VAL A 42 20.37 -16.73 -8.18
C VAL A 42 19.15 -16.19 -8.94
N LYS A 43 18.57 -16.95 -9.86
CA LYS A 43 17.36 -16.52 -10.58
C LYS A 43 16.20 -16.27 -9.63
N LYS A 44 15.96 -17.18 -8.68
CA LYS A 44 14.90 -17.04 -7.67
C LYS A 44 15.12 -15.79 -6.81
N GLU A 45 16.34 -15.56 -6.36
CA GLU A 45 16.68 -14.40 -5.54
C GLU A 45 16.50 -13.09 -6.32
N VAL A 46 16.93 -13.06 -7.59
CA VAL A 46 16.76 -11.91 -8.48
C VAL A 46 15.29 -11.62 -8.74
N GLU A 47 14.45 -12.64 -8.92
CA GLU A 47 13.00 -12.47 -9.07
C GLU A 47 12.36 -11.91 -7.80
N SER A 48 12.69 -12.47 -6.63
CA SER A 48 12.23 -11.96 -5.33
C SER A 48 12.65 -10.50 -5.10
N LEU A 49 13.91 -10.15 -5.41
CA LEU A 49 14.40 -8.78 -5.27
C LEU A 49 13.72 -7.82 -6.25
N LYS A 50 13.37 -8.27 -7.45
CA LYS A 50 12.60 -7.45 -8.40
C LYS A 50 11.21 -7.18 -7.88
N GLU A 51 10.54 -8.17 -7.31
CA GLU A 51 9.21 -8.02 -6.71
C GLU A 51 9.25 -7.03 -5.54
N GLN A 52 10.19 -7.20 -4.61
CA GLN A 52 10.39 -6.28 -3.48
C GLN A 52 10.71 -4.85 -3.95
N ASN A 53 11.50 -4.68 -5.02
CA ASN A 53 11.78 -3.35 -5.58
C ASN A 53 10.53 -2.69 -6.17
N VAL A 54 9.61 -3.46 -6.77
CA VAL A 54 8.34 -2.91 -7.26
C VAL A 54 7.49 -2.44 -6.10
N GLU A 55 7.37 -3.25 -5.04
CA GLU A 55 6.64 -2.89 -3.82
C GLU A 55 7.21 -1.64 -3.15
N LEU A 56 8.53 -1.59 -2.91
CA LEU A 56 9.20 -0.43 -2.32
C LEU A 56 9.03 0.85 -3.16
N ARG A 57 9.06 0.71 -4.49
CA ARG A 57 8.85 1.85 -5.40
C ARG A 57 7.42 2.37 -5.27
N ASP A 58 6.44 1.48 -5.14
CA ASP A 58 5.04 1.88 -4.97
C ASP A 58 4.80 2.52 -3.61
N GLN A 59 5.36 1.96 -2.54
CA GLN A 59 5.34 2.55 -1.20
C GLN A 59 5.96 3.96 -1.21
N LEU A 60 7.13 4.13 -1.84
CA LEU A 60 7.80 5.44 -1.92
C LEU A 60 6.99 6.47 -2.71
N LYS A 61 6.35 6.04 -3.82
CA LYS A 61 5.47 6.91 -4.61
C LYS A 61 4.29 7.40 -3.77
N ASN A 62 3.62 6.49 -3.05
CA ASN A 62 2.50 6.85 -2.19
C ASN A 62 2.94 7.70 -1.00
N TYR A 63 4.09 7.41 -0.39
CA TYR A 63 4.67 8.26 0.66
C TYR A 63 4.92 9.69 0.17
N SER A 64 5.47 9.84 -1.04
CA SER A 64 5.68 11.17 -1.65
C SER A 64 4.36 11.91 -1.89
N LEU A 65 3.31 11.22 -2.33
CA LEU A 65 1.98 11.81 -2.51
C LEU A 65 1.37 12.21 -1.17
N ALA A 66 1.46 11.34 -0.16
CA ALA A 66 0.94 11.60 1.17
C ALA A 66 1.56 12.86 1.80
N ILE A 67 2.89 13.03 1.71
CA ILE A 67 3.57 14.24 2.18
C ILE A 67 3.11 15.47 1.40
N SER A 68 2.95 15.36 0.08
CA SER A 68 2.52 16.46 -0.77
C SER A 68 1.14 16.95 -0.34
N GLU A 69 0.15 16.05 -0.24
CA GLU A 69 -1.21 16.36 0.22
C GLU A 69 -1.18 16.99 1.63
N ARG A 70 -0.43 16.39 2.57
CA ARG A 70 -0.31 16.94 3.92
C ARG A 70 0.28 18.35 3.92
N SER A 71 1.31 18.59 3.11
CA SER A 71 1.94 19.92 3.00
C SER A 71 0.98 20.97 2.44
N VAL A 72 0.12 20.59 1.49
CA VAL A 72 -0.95 21.44 0.97
C VAL A 72 -2.00 21.70 2.06
N GLY A 73 -2.38 20.67 2.82
CA GLY A 73 -3.26 20.80 3.99
C GLY A 73 -2.71 21.77 5.04
N ASP A 74 -1.42 21.68 5.36
CA ASP A 74 -0.74 22.60 6.27
C ASP A 74 -0.79 24.05 5.78
N GLU A 75 -0.65 24.27 4.46
CA GLU A 75 -0.75 25.60 3.87
C GLU A 75 -2.17 26.16 3.95
N TYR A 76 -3.18 25.35 3.60
CA TYR A 76 -4.58 25.75 3.76
C TYR A 76 -4.93 26.06 5.22
N MET A 77 -4.41 25.28 6.16
CA MET A 77 -4.58 25.53 7.58
C MET A 77 -3.96 26.88 8.00
N ARG A 78 -2.75 27.20 7.52
CA ARG A 78 -2.11 28.52 7.76
C ARG A 78 -2.91 29.68 7.18
N MET A 79 -3.63 29.45 6.08
CA MET A 79 -4.51 30.45 5.46
C MET A 79 -5.90 30.54 6.11
N GLY A 80 -6.23 29.65 7.07
CA GLY A 80 -7.54 29.58 7.70
C GLY A 80 -8.62 28.91 6.84
N ILE A 81 -8.24 28.23 5.76
CA ILE A 81 -9.14 27.53 4.85
C ILE A 81 -9.31 26.09 5.34
N THR A 82 -10.07 25.92 6.42
CA THR A 82 -10.11 24.66 7.19
C THR A 82 -10.80 23.50 6.47
N GLY A 83 -11.75 23.80 5.56
CA GLY A 83 -12.46 22.78 4.77
C GLY A 83 -11.53 22.09 3.78
N ASP A 84 -10.72 22.86 3.07
CA ASP A 84 -9.74 22.31 2.15
C ASP A 84 -8.58 21.66 2.92
N ALA A 85 -8.19 22.22 4.06
CA ALA A 85 -7.15 21.63 4.91
C ALA A 85 -7.51 20.22 5.39
N ILE A 86 -8.71 20.03 5.96
CA ILE A 86 -9.15 18.70 6.44
C ILE A 86 -9.25 17.70 5.29
N PHE A 87 -9.71 18.13 4.11
CA PHE A 87 -9.80 17.26 2.94
C PHE A 87 -8.41 16.79 2.47
N ASN A 88 -7.42 17.69 2.44
CA ASN A 88 -6.04 17.31 2.09
C ASN A 88 -5.42 16.36 3.13
N TYR A 89 -5.69 16.53 4.43
CA TYR A 89 -5.25 15.56 5.44
C TYR A 89 -5.93 14.18 5.27
N LEU A 90 -7.20 14.14 4.89
CA LEU A 90 -7.92 12.90 4.58
C LEU A 90 -7.37 12.22 3.32
N ASN A 91 -7.07 12.97 2.25
CA ASN A 91 -6.40 12.42 1.07
C ASN A 91 -4.99 11.91 1.40
N SER A 92 -4.26 12.63 2.26
CA SER A 92 -2.96 12.18 2.75
C SER A 92 -3.06 10.84 3.48
N LEU A 93 -4.15 10.58 4.22
CA LEU A 93 -4.38 9.28 4.85
C LEU A 93 -4.50 8.14 3.83
N GLU A 94 -5.24 8.35 2.74
CA GLU A 94 -5.41 7.35 1.68
C GLU A 94 -4.04 6.86 1.16
N TYR A 95 -3.17 7.80 0.82
CA TYR A 95 -1.82 7.48 0.37
C TYR A 95 -0.94 6.89 1.49
N SER A 96 -1.10 7.36 2.73
CA SER A 96 -0.32 6.87 3.88
C SER A 96 -0.63 5.40 4.21
N ILE A 97 -1.87 4.95 3.98
CA ILE A 97 -2.28 3.55 4.14
C ILE A 97 -1.49 2.67 3.17
N VAL A 98 -1.45 3.05 1.89
CA VAL A 98 -0.71 2.29 0.86
C VAL A 98 0.81 2.35 1.09
N ALA A 99 1.32 3.50 1.54
CA ALA A 99 2.72 3.65 1.93
C ALA A 99 3.10 2.90 3.22
N GLN A 100 2.11 2.38 3.97
CA GLN A 100 2.27 1.74 5.28
C GLN A 100 2.97 2.64 6.32
N ASP A 101 2.84 3.97 6.21
CA ASP A 101 3.46 4.92 7.13
C ASP A 101 2.54 5.22 8.33
N LYS A 102 2.83 4.58 9.45
CA LYS A 102 2.06 4.73 10.69
C LYS A 102 2.21 6.12 11.33
N SER A 103 3.36 6.78 11.16
CA SER A 103 3.58 8.13 11.71
C SER A 103 2.68 9.11 10.99
N LEU A 104 2.70 9.06 9.66
CA LEU A 104 1.93 9.96 8.82
C LEU A 104 0.42 9.74 8.98
N ILE A 105 -0.02 8.49 9.11
CA ILE A 105 -1.41 8.17 9.49
C ILE A 105 -1.77 8.84 10.82
N SER A 106 -0.96 8.64 11.86
CA SER A 106 -1.24 9.20 13.18
C SER A 106 -1.30 10.72 13.16
N GLU A 107 -0.34 11.36 12.52
CA GLU A 107 -0.25 12.82 12.42
C GLU A 107 -1.42 13.43 11.65
N ASN A 108 -1.88 12.79 10.57
CA ASN A 108 -3.05 13.25 9.83
C ASN A 108 -4.34 13.07 10.63
N LEU A 109 -4.51 11.95 11.33
CA LEU A 109 -5.67 11.73 12.21
C LEU A 109 -5.74 12.79 13.31
N ASP A 110 -4.60 13.12 13.93
CA ASP A 110 -4.52 14.16 14.96
C ASP A 110 -4.89 15.55 14.40
N SER A 111 -4.38 15.89 13.21
CA SER A 111 -4.75 17.14 12.52
C SER A 111 -6.25 17.21 12.22
N CYS A 112 -6.84 16.16 11.66
CA CYS A 112 -8.27 16.08 11.38
C CYS A 112 -9.11 16.22 12.67
N LEU A 113 -8.73 15.52 13.74
CA LEU A 113 -9.41 15.62 15.03
C LEU A 113 -9.32 17.02 15.63
N SER A 114 -8.17 17.67 15.50
CA SER A 114 -8.01 19.06 15.94
C SER A 114 -8.98 19.99 15.20
N ILE A 115 -9.09 19.84 13.87
CA ILE A 115 -9.99 20.66 13.06
C ILE A 115 -11.45 20.46 13.48
N ILE A 116 -11.94 19.22 13.61
CA ILE A 116 -13.36 19.02 13.95
C ILE A 116 -13.70 19.52 15.37
N LYS A 117 -12.73 19.55 16.29
CA LYS A 117 -12.90 20.09 17.64
C LYS A 117 -12.97 21.61 17.64
N GLU A 118 -12.15 22.28 16.83
CA GLU A 118 -12.12 23.74 16.71
C GLU A 118 -13.23 24.28 15.80
N PHE A 119 -13.61 23.53 14.77
CA PHE A 119 -14.61 23.89 13.77
C PHE A 119 -15.68 22.79 13.62
N PRO A 120 -16.62 22.62 14.59
CA PRO A 120 -17.59 21.53 14.57
C PRO A 120 -18.59 21.54 13.40
N ALA A 121 -18.70 22.66 12.67
CA ALA A 121 -19.55 22.77 11.48
C ALA A 121 -18.85 22.31 10.18
N ILE A 122 -17.61 21.81 10.25
CA ILE A 122 -16.82 21.45 9.06
C ILE A 122 -17.46 20.33 8.24
N ALA A 123 -18.25 19.45 8.87
CA ALA A 123 -19.03 18.43 8.17
C ALA A 123 -20.04 18.98 7.15
N HIS A 124 -20.42 20.25 7.28
CA HIS A 124 -21.40 20.94 6.43
C HIS A 124 -20.74 21.86 5.39
N CYS A 125 -19.40 21.87 5.28
CA CYS A 125 -18.75 22.65 4.24
C CYS A 125 -18.88 21.93 2.88
N GLU A 126 -18.97 22.72 1.80
CA GLU A 126 -19.17 22.23 0.43
C GLU A 126 -18.18 21.12 0.07
N THR A 127 -16.88 21.37 0.26
CA THR A 127 -15.81 20.40 0.00
C THR A 127 -16.02 19.07 0.74
N THR A 128 -16.46 19.11 2.01
CA THR A 128 -16.68 17.89 2.81
C THR A 128 -17.93 17.14 2.36
N MET A 129 -19.02 17.84 2.05
CA MET A 129 -20.26 17.21 1.59
C MET A 129 -20.08 16.53 0.23
N GLU A 130 -19.39 17.19 -0.71
CA GLU A 130 -19.11 16.63 -2.03
C GLU A 130 -18.28 15.34 -1.97
N ASN A 131 -17.42 15.22 -0.96
CA ASN A 131 -16.47 14.11 -0.84
C ASN A 131 -16.82 13.12 0.29
N LEU A 132 -18.00 13.23 0.90
CA LEU A 132 -18.35 12.49 2.12
C LEU A 132 -18.20 10.96 2.00
N GLU A 133 -18.58 10.37 0.86
CA GLU A 133 -18.45 8.93 0.67
C GLU A 133 -16.98 8.48 0.58
N ASN A 134 -16.13 9.26 -0.09
CA ASN A 134 -14.70 8.99 -0.14
C ASN A 134 -14.07 9.08 1.26
N ILE A 135 -14.45 10.11 2.02
CA ILE A 135 -13.99 10.31 3.40
C ILE A 135 -14.35 9.09 4.27
N LYS A 136 -15.58 8.59 4.16
CA LYS A 136 -16.02 7.37 4.87
C LYS A 136 -15.17 6.16 4.50
N GLU A 137 -14.91 5.96 3.21
CA GLU A 137 -14.11 4.84 2.71
C GLU A 137 -12.70 4.87 3.25
N ILE A 138 -12.01 6.02 3.18
CA ILE A 138 -10.65 6.20 3.70
C ILE A 138 -10.60 5.85 5.20
N LEU A 139 -11.52 6.39 5.99
CA LEU A 139 -11.52 6.20 7.45
C LEU A 139 -11.82 4.74 7.84
N MET A 140 -12.64 4.03 7.08
CA MET A 140 -12.94 2.62 7.33
C MET A 140 -11.73 1.69 7.13
N GLN A 141 -10.78 2.08 6.30
CA GLN A 141 -9.56 1.29 6.05
C GLN A 141 -8.54 1.38 7.19
N ILE A 142 -8.70 2.33 8.12
CA ILE A 142 -7.76 2.56 9.22
C ILE A 142 -8.30 1.95 10.51
N HIS A 143 -7.56 0.97 11.05
CA HIS A 143 -7.87 0.34 12.33
C HIS A 143 -7.31 1.15 13.52
N ASP A 144 -7.78 2.39 13.69
CA ASP A 144 -7.41 3.32 14.77
C ASP A 144 -8.68 3.94 15.39
N GLU A 145 -8.72 4.08 16.72
CA GLU A 145 -9.85 4.67 17.46
C GLU A 145 -10.23 6.07 16.95
N ARG A 146 -9.22 6.88 16.64
CA ARG A 146 -9.40 8.25 16.10
C ARG A 146 -10.08 8.24 14.74
N SER A 147 -9.80 7.22 13.93
CA SER A 147 -10.47 7.05 12.64
C SER A 147 -11.95 6.75 12.82
N TYR A 148 -12.30 5.89 13.78
CA TYR A 148 -13.70 5.60 14.11
C TYR A 148 -14.43 6.82 14.68
N GLU A 149 -13.75 7.67 15.46
CA GLU A 149 -14.30 8.95 15.95
C GLU A 149 -14.62 9.89 14.78
N LEU A 150 -13.65 10.11 13.87
CA LEU A 150 -13.84 10.92 12.66
C LEU A 150 -14.98 10.36 11.79
N TYR A 151 -15.01 9.05 11.58
CA TYR A 151 -16.05 8.40 10.79
C TYR A 151 -17.44 8.65 11.40
N SER A 152 -17.56 8.45 12.71
CA SER A 152 -18.81 8.66 13.44
C SER A 152 -19.26 10.12 13.36
N TYR A 153 -18.33 11.07 13.48
CA TYR A 153 -18.59 12.49 13.31
C TYR A 153 -19.21 12.79 11.94
N PHE A 154 -18.55 12.43 10.83
CA PHE A 154 -19.05 12.70 9.48
C PHE A 154 -20.38 11.99 9.16
N VAL A 155 -20.56 10.75 9.63
CA VAL A 155 -21.83 10.03 9.45
C VAL A 155 -22.97 10.68 10.23
N SER A 156 -22.73 11.08 11.49
CA SER A 156 -23.77 11.69 12.33
C SER A 156 -24.26 13.02 11.76
N SER A 157 -23.36 13.84 11.24
CA SER A 157 -23.67 15.12 10.60
C SER A 157 -24.53 14.96 9.34
N SER A 158 -24.26 13.93 8.53
CA SER A 158 -25.05 13.64 7.32
C SER A 158 -26.49 13.18 7.58
N LYS A 159 -26.75 12.54 8.73
CA LYS A 159 -28.11 12.09 9.09
C LYS A 159 -28.99 13.27 9.47
N ASN A 160 -28.44 14.24 10.20
CA ASN A 160 -29.18 15.45 10.58
C ASN A 160 -29.64 16.28 9.37
N GLU A 161 -28.83 16.37 8.31
CA GLU A 161 -29.22 17.10 7.07
C GLU A 161 -30.34 16.40 6.29
N ASN A 162 -30.33 15.06 6.21
CA ASN A 162 -31.39 14.30 5.56
C ASN A 162 -32.73 14.45 6.31
N ASP A 163 -32.69 14.48 7.65
CA ASP A 163 -33.89 14.68 8.46
C ASP A 163 -34.43 16.12 8.36
N LEU A 164 -33.54 17.12 8.31
CA LEU A 164 -33.89 18.54 8.12
C LEU A 164 -34.46 18.81 6.73
N SER A 165 -33.85 18.28 5.67
CA SER A 165 -34.34 18.42 4.29
C SER A 165 -35.68 17.69 4.06
N LEU A 166 -35.89 16.53 4.71
CA LEU A 166 -37.17 15.83 4.71
C LEU A 166 -38.26 16.64 5.43
N GLN A 167 -37.95 17.31 6.54
CA GLN A 167 -38.90 18.20 7.21
C GLN A 167 -39.22 19.47 6.40
N GLU A 168 -38.24 20.06 5.72
CA GLU A 168 -38.46 21.23 4.86
C GLU A 168 -39.31 20.91 3.62
N SER A 169 -39.12 19.74 3.02
CA SER A 169 -39.94 19.27 1.89
C SER A 169 -41.38 19.00 2.33
N LEU A 170 -41.58 18.30 3.46
CA LEU A 170 -42.91 18.02 4.02
C LEU A 170 -43.66 19.29 4.49
N SER A 171 -42.95 20.34 4.89
CA SER A 171 -43.55 21.61 5.28
C SER A 171 -43.88 22.51 4.08
N LYS A 172 -43.13 22.43 2.97
CA LYS A 172 -43.48 23.08 1.71
C LYS A 172 -44.72 22.46 1.06
N GLU A 173 -44.86 21.13 1.03
CA GLU A 173 -46.07 20.45 0.54
C GLU A 173 -47.33 20.85 1.31
N LYS A 174 -47.26 20.93 2.65
CA LYS A 174 -48.40 21.37 3.48
C LYS A 174 -48.83 22.82 3.23
N ASN A 175 -47.88 23.71 2.89
CA ASN A 175 -48.19 25.10 2.60
C ASN A 175 -48.80 25.27 1.19
N GLU A 176 -48.48 24.40 0.25
CA GLU A 176 -49.09 24.40 -1.09
C GLU A 176 -50.50 23.80 -1.08
N GLU A 177 -50.77 22.74 -0.30
CA GLU A 177 -52.12 22.21 -0.13
C GLU A 177 -53.07 23.15 0.65
N GLY A 178 -52.51 24.02 1.52
CA GLY A 178 -53.27 25.01 2.28
C GLY A 178 -53.68 26.26 1.47
N ASN A 179 -53.09 26.49 0.30
CA ASN A 179 -53.28 27.71 -0.51
C ASN A 179 -54.18 27.49 -1.74
N ILE A 180 -54.77 26.30 -1.89
CA ILE A 180 -55.81 25.98 -2.87
C ILE A 180 -57.17 25.94 -2.14
N ARG A 181 -57.68 27.10 -1.72
CA ARG A 181 -59.09 27.31 -1.37
C ARG A 181 -59.55 28.71 -1.71
#